data_AF-A0A3C2AMZ8-F1
#
_entry.id   AF-A0A3C2AMZ8-F1
#
_cell.length_a   1.000
_cell.length_b   1.000
_cell.length_c   1.000
_cell.angle_alpha   90.00
_cell.angle_beta   90.00
_cell.angle_gamma   90.00
#
_symmetry.space_group_name_H-M   'P 1'
#
loop_
_entity.id
_entity.type
_entity.pdbx_description
1 polymer ?
#
loop_
_entity_poly.entity_id
_entity_poly.type
_entity_poly.pdbx_seq_one_letter_code
_entity_poly.pdbx_strand_id
1 'polypeptide(L)'
;MPFIANILWVIAAFWFMEFVAWFAHKYVMHTFGWSLHKDHHQPTGNFFQRNDMFAVIFAIPSWLNMQLGVMAGFDFRFYIGLGILFYGIAYTVVHEVIIHN
;
A
#
# COMPACT_ATOMS: atom_id res chain seq x y z
N MET A 1 -19.35 -10.07 -12.35
CA MET A 1 -18.26 -9.77 -13.29
C MET A 1 -17.65 -11.07 -13.79
N PRO A 2 -17.17 -11.15 -15.05
CA PRO A 2 -16.49 -12.34 -15.54
C PRO A 2 -15.18 -12.54 -14.77
N PHE A 3 -14.81 -13.80 -14.49
CA PHE A 3 -13.63 -14.16 -13.69
C PHE A 3 -12.34 -13.48 -14.18
N ILE A 4 -12.14 -13.41 -15.50
CA ILE A 4 -10.99 -12.75 -16.12
C ILE A 4 -10.94 -11.26 -15.76
N ALA A 5 -12.08 -10.55 -15.77
CA ALA A 5 -12.11 -9.13 -15.42
C ALA A 5 -11.72 -8.91 -13.95
N ASN A 6 -12.12 -9.82 -13.05
CA ASN A 6 -11.73 -9.73 -11.64
C ASN A 6 -10.21 -9.85 -11.48
N ILE A 7 -9.58 -10.80 -12.18
CA ILE A 7 -8.11 -10.94 -12.18
C ILE A 7 -7.44 -9.68 -12.74
N LEU A 8 -7.96 -9.12 -13.83
CA LEU A 8 -7.40 -7.90 -14.42
C LEU A 8 -7.45 -6.72 -13.45
N TRP A 9 -8.51 -6.57 -12.65
CA TRP A 9 -8.57 -5.54 -11.60
C TRP A 9 -7.50 -5.72 -10.52
N VAL A 10 -7.25 -6.96 -10.08
CA VAL A 10 -6.19 -7.26 -9.11
C VAL A 10 -4.82 -6.90 -9.69
N ILE A 11 -4.51 -7.38 -10.91
CA ILE A 11 -3.21 -7.16 -11.55
C ILE A 11 -2.99 -5.67 -11.84
N ALA A 12 -4.00 -4.97 -12.36
CA ALA A 12 -3.90 -3.55 -12.66
C ALA A 12 -3.65 -2.73 -11.39
N ALA A 13 -4.40 -2.99 -10.31
CA ALA A 13 -4.20 -2.31 -9.04
C ALA A 13 -2.83 -2.61 -8.43
N PHE A 14 -2.37 -3.88 -8.48
CA PHE A 14 -1.06 -4.27 -7.99
C PHE A 14 0.07 -3.49 -8.67
N TRP A 15 0.11 -3.45 -10.00
CA TRP A 15 1.16 -2.72 -10.72
C TRP A 15 1.04 -1.21 -10.59
N PHE A 16 -0.18 -0.69 -10.54
CA PHE A 16 -0.39 0.74 -10.33
C PHE A 16 0.11 1.21 -8.97
N MET A 17 0.08 0.34 -7.96
CA MET A 17 0.61 0.67 -6.64
C MET A 17 2.11 0.97 -6.64
N GLU A 18 2.91 0.46 -7.60
CA GLU A 18 4.31 0.86 -7.74
C GLU A 18 4.45 2.36 -8.02
N PHE A 19 3.64 2.86 -8.94
CA PHE A 19 3.57 4.30 -9.20
C PHE A 19 3.11 5.08 -7.96
N VAL A 20 2.08 4.57 -7.26
CA VAL A 20 1.56 5.22 -6.05
C VAL A 20 2.61 5.27 -4.93
N ALA A 21 3.32 4.16 -4.68
CA ALA A 21 4.35 4.06 -3.66
C ALA A 21 5.52 5.01 -3.98
N TRP A 22 6.02 4.99 -5.21
CA TRP A 22 7.05 5.92 -5.66
C TRP A 22 6.61 7.38 -5.53
N PHE A 23 5.40 7.71 -5.99
CA PHE A 23 4.89 9.07 -5.96
C PHE A 23 4.73 9.55 -4.51
N ALA A 24 4.13 8.73 -3.65
CA ALA A 24 3.96 9.05 -2.25
C ALA A 24 5.31 9.18 -1.54
N HIS A 25 6.26 8.28 -1.79
CA HIS A 25 7.58 8.39 -1.21
C HIS A 25 8.26 9.71 -1.59
N LYS A 26 8.34 10.01 -2.89
CA LYS A 26 9.04 11.19 -3.40
C LYS A 26 8.35 12.51 -3.05
N TYR A 27 7.03 12.58 -3.18
CA TYR A 27 6.29 13.85 -3.13
C TYR A 27 5.47 14.05 -1.87
N VAL A 28 5.18 12.99 -1.10
CA VAL A 28 4.39 13.07 0.13
C VAL A 28 5.29 12.86 1.36
N MET A 29 5.93 11.70 1.47
CA MET A 29 6.73 11.31 2.63
C MET A 29 7.95 12.23 2.82
N HIS A 30 8.63 12.61 1.74
CA HIS A 30 9.77 13.52 1.80
C HIS A 30 9.42 15.02 1.93
N THR A 31 8.14 15.39 1.86
CA THR A 31 7.71 16.78 1.95
C THR A 31 6.88 17.01 3.22
N PHE A 32 5.54 17.05 3.12
CA PHE A 32 4.65 17.29 4.25
C PHE A 32 4.54 16.08 5.20
N GLY A 33 4.86 14.88 4.73
CA GLY A 33 4.94 13.66 5.52
C GLY A 33 6.27 13.47 6.26
N TRP A 34 7.21 14.42 6.15
CA TRP A 34 8.58 14.23 6.66
C TRP A 34 8.65 13.96 8.15
N SER A 35 7.76 14.54 8.96
CA SER A 35 7.74 14.30 10.42
C SER A 35 7.45 12.84 10.80
N LEU A 36 6.76 12.10 9.92
CA LEU A 36 6.52 10.67 10.05
C LEU A 36 7.63 9.84 9.39
N HIS A 37 8.25 10.34 8.32
CA HIS A 37 9.26 9.58 7.56
C HIS A 37 10.71 9.77 8.05
N LYS A 38 10.95 10.79 8.89
CA LYS A 38 12.30 11.21 9.29
C LYS A 38 13.09 10.12 10.01
N ASP A 39 12.45 9.35 10.90
CA ASP A 39 13.14 8.32 11.70
C ASP A 39 13.50 7.07 10.89
N HIS A 40 12.86 6.86 9.74
CA HIS A 40 13.26 5.87 8.76
C HIS A 40 14.57 6.26 8.04
N HIS A 41 14.74 7.55 7.69
CA HIS A 41 15.98 8.08 7.11
C HIS A 41 17.09 8.34 8.15
N GLN A 42 16.71 8.53 9.41
CA GLN A 42 17.61 8.80 10.53
C GLN A 42 17.33 7.79 11.65
N PRO A 43 17.82 6.54 11.53
CA PRO A 43 17.46 5.45 12.43
C PRO A 43 17.74 5.80 13.89
N THR A 44 16.74 5.66 14.75
CA THR A 44 16.84 5.93 16.19
C THR A 44 17.11 4.68 17.03
N GLY A 45 17.13 3.49 16.41
CA GLY A 45 17.23 2.21 17.10
C GLY A 45 15.95 1.69 17.75
N ASN A 46 14.82 2.38 17.53
CA ASN A 46 13.51 1.94 18.02
C ASN A 46 12.95 0.81 17.14
N PHE A 47 12.28 -0.14 17.78
CA PHE A 47 11.56 -1.21 17.06
C PHE A 47 10.38 -0.69 16.23
N PHE A 48 9.65 0.30 16.76
CA PHE A 48 8.60 1.00 16.03
C PHE A 48 9.10 2.35 15.54
N GLN A 49 8.90 2.63 14.25
CA GLN A 49 9.16 3.91 13.63
C GLN A 49 7.84 4.65 13.42
N ARG A 50 7.84 5.97 13.50
CA ARG A 50 6.71 6.80 13.07
C ARG A 50 6.37 6.54 11.60
N ASN A 51 7.37 6.14 10.82
CA ASN A 51 7.20 5.72 9.44
C ASN A 51 6.22 4.55 9.27
N ASP A 52 6.06 3.69 10.28
CA ASP A 52 5.11 2.57 10.25
C ASP A 52 3.66 3.05 10.10
N MET A 53 3.38 4.32 10.42
CA MET A 53 2.08 4.96 10.15
C MET A 53 1.73 4.95 8.67
N PHE A 54 2.71 5.01 7.76
CA PHE A 54 2.44 4.94 6.33
C PHE A 54 1.90 3.59 5.91
N ALA A 55 2.34 2.48 6.52
CA ALA A 55 1.74 1.18 6.27
C ALA A 55 0.24 1.18 6.62
N VAL A 56 -0.14 1.81 7.75
CA VAL A 56 -1.55 1.99 8.13
C VAL A 56 -2.28 2.89 7.14
N ILE A 57 -1.68 4.01 6.71
CA ILE A 57 -2.28 4.93 5.74
C ILE A 57 -2.54 4.22 4.39
N PHE A 58 -1.60 3.40 3.90
CA PHE A 58 -1.78 2.63 2.67
C PHE A 58 -2.74 1.44 2.82
N ALA A 59 -2.93 0.92 4.04
CA ALA A 59 -3.93 -0.11 4.31
C ALA A 59 -5.37 0.42 4.24
N ILE A 60 -5.61 1.71 4.54
CA ILE A 60 -6.95 2.33 4.48
C ILE A 60 -7.60 2.19 3.09
N PRO A 61 -6.98 2.60 1.96
CA PRO A 61 -7.61 2.46 0.65
C PRO A 61 -7.83 1.00 0.25
N SER A 62 -6.96 0.07 0.66
CA SER A 62 -7.18 -1.37 0.48
C SER A 62 -8.44 -1.83 1.21
N TRP A 63 -8.53 -1.56 2.51
CA TRP A 63 -9.66 -1.94 3.35
C TRP A 63 -10.98 -1.31 2.88
N LEU A 64 -10.99 -0.01 2.57
CA LEU A 64 -12.20 0.67 2.10
C LEU A 64 -12.70 0.09 0.78
N ASN A 65 -11.81 -0.19 -0.18
CA ASN A 65 -12.19 -0.83 -1.43
C ASN A 65 -12.76 -2.24 -1.20
N MET A 66 -12.13 -3.03 -0.33
CA MET A 66 -12.62 -4.37 0.02
C MET A 66 -13.99 -4.29 0.70
N GLN A 67 -14.15 -3.44 1.70
CA GLN A 67 -15.39 -3.29 2.46
C GLN A 67 -16.55 -2.83 1.56
N LEU A 68 -16.34 -1.76 0.78
CA LEU A 68 -17.36 -1.24 -0.14
C LEU A 68 -17.68 -2.23 -1.25
N GLY A 69 -16.67 -2.97 -1.73
CA GLY A 69 -16.86 -4.03 -2.72
C GLY A 69 -17.68 -5.20 -2.19
N VAL A 70 -17.43 -5.66 -0.94
CA VAL A 70 -18.23 -6.68 -0.26
C VAL A 70 -19.68 -6.21 -0.11
N MET A 71 -19.89 -4.98 0.37
CA MET A 71 -21.23 -4.40 0.52
C MET A 71 -22.01 -4.28 -0.80
N ALA A 72 -21.29 -4.26 -1.93
CA ALA A 72 -21.87 -4.21 -3.27
C ALA A 72 -21.91 -5.59 -3.97
N GLY A 73 -21.75 -6.69 -3.22
CA GLY A 73 -21.81 -8.04 -3.79
C GLY A 73 -20.55 -8.46 -4.53
N PHE A 74 -19.38 -8.12 -4.00
CA PHE A 74 -18.05 -8.42 -4.56
C PHE A 74 -17.86 -7.83 -5.97
N ASP A 75 -18.12 -6.53 -6.12
CA ASP A 75 -17.83 -5.83 -7.37
C ASP A 75 -16.33 -5.53 -7.57
N PHE A 76 -15.99 -4.79 -8.63
CA PHE A 76 -14.62 -4.49 -9.02
C PHE A 76 -13.77 -3.86 -7.89
N ARG A 77 -14.38 -3.12 -6.95
CA ARG A 77 -13.66 -2.48 -5.84
C ARG A 77 -13.02 -3.51 -4.93
N PHE A 78 -13.70 -4.62 -4.68
CA PHE A 78 -13.14 -5.70 -3.86
C PHE A 78 -11.82 -6.21 -4.43
N TYR A 79 -11.79 -6.43 -5.74
CA TYR A 79 -10.61 -6.92 -6.45
C TYR A 79 -9.49 -5.88 -6.55
N ILE A 80 -9.82 -4.59 -6.68
CA ILE A 80 -8.84 -3.50 -6.56
C ILE A 80 -8.20 -3.53 -5.16
N GLY A 81 -9.02 -3.63 -4.12
CA GLY A 81 -8.54 -3.70 -2.73
C GLY A 81 -7.60 -4.88 -2.47
N LEU A 82 -7.88 -6.05 -3.07
CA LEU A 82 -6.98 -7.20 -3.07
C LEU A 82 -5.65 -6.92 -3.78
N GLY A 83 -5.66 -6.26 -4.94
CA GLY A 83 -4.44 -5.86 -5.64
C GLY A 83 -3.56 -4.94 -4.79
N ILE A 84 -4.17 -3.97 -4.10
CA ILE A 84 -3.47 -3.08 -3.16
C ILE A 84 -2.89 -3.87 -1.99
N LEU A 85 -3.65 -4.81 -1.42
CA LEU A 85 -3.19 -5.66 -0.32
C LEU A 85 -1.97 -6.50 -0.73
N PHE A 86 -2.04 -7.18 -1.87
CA PHE A 86 -0.95 -8.00 -2.36
C PHE A 86 0.30 -7.18 -2.67
N TYR A 87 0.13 -5.98 -3.23
CA TYR A 87 1.26 -5.07 -3.40
C TYR A 87 1.84 -4.66 -2.05
N GLY A 88 1.02 -4.29 -1.07
CA GLY A 88 1.49 -3.94 0.27
C GLY A 88 2.32 -5.05 0.91
N ILE A 89 1.86 -6.30 0.83
CA ILE A 89 2.62 -7.47 1.30
C ILE A 89 3.95 -7.60 0.55
N ALA A 90 3.92 -7.53 -0.78
CA ALA A 90 5.13 -7.63 -1.60
C ALA A 90 6.13 -6.49 -1.29
N TYR A 91 5.64 -5.26 -1.15
CA TYR A 91 6.44 -4.09 -0.82
C TYR A 91 7.08 -4.24 0.56
N THR A 92 6.33 -4.62 1.59
CA THR A 92 6.92 -4.84 2.92
C THR A 92 8.02 -5.91 2.89
N VAL A 93 7.78 -7.02 2.19
CA VAL A 93 8.79 -8.08 2.09
C VAL A 93 10.04 -7.61 1.32
N VAL A 94 9.86 -6.95 0.17
CA VAL A 94 10.98 -6.56 -0.68
C VAL A 94 11.70 -5.33 -0.13
N HIS A 95 10.96 -4.27 0.15
CA HIS A 95 11.51 -3.02 0.67
C HIS A 95 12.05 -3.21 2.09
N GLU A 96 11.20 -3.53 3.07
CA GLU A 96 11.63 -3.55 4.48
C GLU A 96 12.50 -4.76 4.82
N VAL A 97 12.12 -5.98 4.40
CA VAL A 97 12.82 -7.21 4.84
C VAL A 97 14.03 -7.55 3.97
N ILE A 98 14.04 -7.22 2.67
CA ILE A 98 15.15 -7.61 1.78
C ILE A 98 16.11 -6.44 1.55
N ILE A 99 15.60 -5.23 1.31
CA ILE A 99 16.44 -4.09 0.89
C ILE A 99 16.85 -3.21 2.08
N HIS A 100 15.94 -2.96 3.03
CA HIS A 100 16.08 -1.93 4.06
C HIS A 100 16.49 -2.48 5.45
N ASN A 101 16.85 -3.76 5.52
CA ASN A 101 17.39 -4.45 6.71
C ASN A 101 18.85 -4.10 6.99
#